data_AF-A0A7S3VUZ7-F1
#
_entry.id   AF-A0A7S3VUZ7-F1
#
_cell.length_a   1.000
_cell.length_b   1.000
_cell.length_c   1.000
_cell.angle_alpha   90.00
_cell.angle_beta   90.00
_cell.angle_gamma   90.00
#
_symmetry.space_group_name_H-M   'P 1'
#
loop_
_entity.id
_entity.type
_entity.pdbx_description
1 polymer ?
#
loop_
_entity_poly.entity_id
_entity_poly.type
_entity_poly.pdbx_seq_one_letter_code
_entity_poly.pdbx_strand_id
1 'polypeptide(L)'
;GKHFRVGGAEIHNYKADLPIKKGLSSSAAICVLVVRALNQLYDLKLTVHGEMDMAYRGEINTPSRCGRLDQCVAFGQTVTKMQFDADLISTESVRVAAPLYMVVVDLCAQKDTKEILKCLNAAYPFARDDQDRSLHNLLGSTNLETCAEAIETISREKDP
;
A
#
# COMPACT_ATOMS: atom_id res chain seq x y z
N GLY A 1 -30.11 -18.44 5.29
CA GLY A 1 -29.03 -18.10 4.35
C GLY A 1 -28.72 -19.31 3.49
N LYS A 2 -28.30 -19.13 2.23
CA LYS A 2 -27.85 -20.26 1.41
C LYS A 2 -26.57 -20.83 2.03
N HIS A 3 -26.59 -22.09 2.46
CA HIS A 3 -25.41 -22.78 2.96
C HIS A 3 -24.61 -23.32 1.78
N PHE A 4 -23.47 -22.70 1.49
CA PHE A 4 -22.54 -23.20 0.49
C PHE A 4 -21.70 -24.31 1.13
N ARG A 5 -21.67 -25.49 0.52
CA ARG A 5 -20.79 -26.59 0.92
C ARG A 5 -19.40 -26.30 0.37
N VAL A 6 -18.64 -25.48 1.08
CA VAL A 6 -17.24 -25.19 0.78
C VAL A 6 -16.34 -26.04 1.66
N GLY A 7 -15.20 -26.49 1.11
CA GLY A 7 -14.14 -27.11 1.90
C GLY A 7 -13.53 -26.13 2.92
N GLY A 8 -12.60 -26.61 3.74
CA GLY A 8 -11.76 -25.76 4.58
C GLY A 8 -10.38 -25.53 3.94
N ALA A 9 -9.63 -24.57 4.48
CA ALA A 9 -8.24 -24.32 4.10
C ALA A 9 -7.37 -24.12 5.35
N GLU A 10 -6.14 -24.62 5.32
CA GLU A 10 -5.12 -24.37 6.33
C GLU A 10 -3.94 -23.66 5.66
N ILE A 11 -3.58 -22.46 6.15
CA ILE A 11 -2.52 -21.64 5.56
C ILE A 11 -1.30 -21.67 6.48
N HIS A 12 -0.22 -22.29 6.01
CA HIS A 12 1.06 -22.40 6.71
C HIS A 12 2.08 -21.43 6.11
N ASN A 13 2.23 -20.25 6.71
CA ASN A 13 3.31 -19.32 6.34
C ASN A 13 4.59 -19.66 7.11
N TYR A 14 5.48 -20.43 6.50
CA TYR A 14 6.72 -20.90 7.13
C TYR A 14 7.95 -20.04 6.78
N LYS A 15 7.85 -19.11 5.82
CA LYS A 15 8.96 -18.28 5.38
C LYS A 15 8.49 -16.88 4.98
N ALA A 16 9.14 -15.86 5.52
CA ALA A 16 8.93 -14.48 5.15
C ALA A 16 10.27 -13.78 4.96
N ASP A 17 10.44 -13.12 3.81
CA ASP A 17 11.65 -12.37 3.48
C ASP A 17 11.53 -10.87 3.87
N LEU A 18 10.34 -10.43 4.30
CA LEU A 18 10.06 -9.09 4.81
C LEU A 18 10.01 -9.06 6.34
N PRO A 19 10.74 -8.16 7.02
CA PRO A 19 10.67 -8.04 8.46
C PRO A 19 9.32 -7.46 8.90
N ILE A 20 8.74 -8.08 9.93
CA ILE A 20 7.43 -7.70 10.48
C ILE A 20 7.54 -6.40 11.28
N LYS A 21 6.54 -5.52 11.16
CA LYS A 21 6.43 -4.23 11.89
C LYS A 21 7.55 -3.21 11.60
N LYS A 22 8.20 -3.31 10.44
CA LYS A 22 9.27 -2.38 10.02
C LYS A 22 8.86 -1.37 8.94
N GLY A 23 7.56 -1.25 8.66
CA GLY A 23 7.05 -0.31 7.65
C GLY A 23 7.27 -0.77 6.20
N LEU A 24 7.45 -2.07 5.98
CA LEU A 24 7.61 -2.69 4.66
C LEU A 24 6.36 -3.48 4.24
N SER A 25 5.17 -2.96 4.59
CA SER A 25 3.87 -3.50 4.17
C SER A 25 3.64 -4.99 4.49
N SER A 26 4.32 -5.53 5.50
CA SER A 26 4.27 -6.96 5.84
C SER A 26 2.88 -7.45 6.25
N SER A 27 2.07 -6.60 6.89
CA SER A 27 0.68 -6.93 7.26
C SER A 27 -0.19 -7.08 6.01
N ALA A 28 -0.14 -6.08 5.13
CA ALA A 28 -0.87 -6.10 3.87
C ALA A 28 -0.43 -7.27 2.98
N ALA A 29 0.85 -7.62 2.96
CA ALA A 29 1.36 -8.79 2.23
C ALA A 29 0.72 -10.10 2.73
N ILE A 30 0.55 -10.27 4.04
CA ILE A 30 -0.15 -11.42 4.61
C ILE A 30 -1.64 -11.40 4.25
N CYS A 31 -2.30 -10.24 4.37
CA CYS A 31 -3.72 -10.11 4.00
C CYS A 31 -3.95 -10.46 2.52
N VAL A 32 -3.13 -9.92 1.62
CA VAL A 32 -3.16 -10.23 0.19
C VAL A 32 -2.87 -11.70 -0.07
N LEU A 33 -1.89 -12.31 0.62
CA LEU A 33 -1.58 -13.73 0.49
C LEU A 33 -2.78 -14.60 0.85
N VAL A 34 -3.45 -14.32 1.97
CA VAL A 34 -4.63 -15.07 2.41
C VAL A 34 -5.76 -14.92 1.39
N VAL A 35 -6.06 -13.69 0.96
CA VAL A 35 -7.11 -13.43 -0.03
C VAL A 35 -6.81 -14.14 -1.34
N ARG A 36 -5.57 -14.07 -1.83
CA ARG A 36 -5.13 -14.74 -3.06
C ARG A 36 -5.23 -16.25 -2.97
N ALA A 37 -4.83 -16.85 -1.84
CA ALA A 37 -4.96 -18.28 -1.61
C ALA A 37 -6.43 -18.72 -1.69
N LEU A 38 -7.34 -17.96 -1.08
CA LEU A 38 -8.78 -18.25 -1.11
C LEU A 38 -9.40 -17.98 -2.49
N ASN A 39 -8.95 -16.93 -3.18
CA ASN A 39 -9.35 -16.61 -4.56
C ASN A 39 -9.03 -17.78 -5.50
N GLN A 40 -7.84 -18.36 -5.36
CA GLN A 40 -7.40 -19.53 -6.13
C GLN A 40 -8.12 -20.81 -5.70
N LEU A 41 -8.23 -21.08 -4.39
CA LEU A 41 -8.83 -22.33 -3.88
C LEU A 41 -10.31 -22.47 -4.24
N TYR A 42 -11.07 -21.38 -4.16
CA TYR A 42 -12.52 -21.38 -4.43
C TYR A 42 -12.89 -20.82 -5.80
N ASP A 43 -11.90 -20.55 -6.65
CA ASP A 43 -12.08 -20.00 -7.99
C ASP A 43 -13.00 -18.77 -8.03
N LEU A 44 -12.78 -17.81 -7.11
CA LEU A 44 -13.66 -16.66 -6.90
C LEU A 44 -13.63 -15.63 -8.04
N LYS A 45 -12.68 -15.77 -8.97
CA LYS A 45 -12.45 -14.86 -10.12
C LYS A 45 -12.23 -13.40 -9.72
N LEU A 46 -11.66 -13.14 -8.54
CA LEU A 46 -11.29 -11.79 -8.17
C LEU A 46 -10.13 -11.30 -9.03
N THR A 47 -10.22 -10.05 -9.48
CA THR A 47 -9.10 -9.32 -10.08
C THR A 47 -8.07 -8.96 -9.01
N VAL A 48 -6.86 -8.53 -9.40
CA VAL A 48 -5.85 -8.06 -8.44
C VAL A 48 -6.38 -6.90 -7.59
N HIS A 49 -7.12 -5.95 -8.20
CA HIS A 49 -7.82 -4.89 -7.44
C HIS A 49 -8.87 -5.44 -6.48
N GLY A 50 -9.59 -6.51 -6.84
CA GLY A 50 -10.50 -7.20 -5.95
C GLY A 50 -9.79 -7.86 -4.77
N GLU A 51 -8.61 -8.44 -5.01
CA GLU A 51 -7.76 -8.97 -3.94
C GLU A 51 -7.30 -7.85 -2.98
N MET A 52 -6.87 -6.71 -3.53
CA MET A 52 -6.48 -5.53 -2.74
C MET A 52 -7.62 -4.99 -1.88
N ASP A 53 -8.81 -4.81 -2.45
CA ASP A 53 -9.99 -4.33 -1.74
C ASP A 53 -10.38 -5.29 -0.60
N MET A 54 -10.37 -6.60 -0.87
CA MET A 54 -10.72 -7.57 0.15
C MET A 54 -9.65 -7.70 1.24
N ALA A 55 -8.37 -7.58 0.88
CA ALA A 55 -7.27 -7.53 1.84
C ALA A 55 -7.38 -6.29 2.75
N TYR A 56 -7.65 -5.12 2.17
CA TYR A 56 -7.87 -3.89 2.92
C TYR A 56 -9.06 -4.01 3.88
N ARG A 57 -10.19 -4.54 3.41
CA ARG A 57 -11.36 -4.80 4.27
C ARG A 57 -11.06 -5.76 5.41
N GLY A 58 -10.23 -6.78 5.17
CA GLY A 58 -9.73 -7.66 6.22
C GLY A 58 -8.89 -6.89 7.25
N GLU A 59 -7.99 -6.02 6.78
CA GLU A 59 -7.06 -5.27 7.62
C GLU A 59 -7.76 -4.23 8.50
N ILE A 60 -8.74 -3.49 7.99
CA ILE A 60 -9.49 -2.48 8.78
C ILE A 60 -10.41 -3.09 9.85
N ASN A 61 -10.72 -4.39 9.75
CA ASN A 61 -11.42 -5.13 10.80
C ASN A 61 -10.47 -5.52 11.96
N THR A 62 -9.17 -5.28 11.81
CA THR A 62 -8.19 -5.39 12.89
C THR A 62 -8.04 -4.04 13.61
N PRO A 63 -7.45 -4.00 14.82
CA PRO A 63 -7.14 -2.73 15.50
C PRO A 63 -6.13 -1.83 14.75
N SER A 64 -5.47 -2.35 13.71
CA SER A 64 -4.48 -1.62 12.93
C SER A 64 -5.18 -0.83 11.82
N ARG A 65 -5.34 0.48 12.02
CA ARG A 65 -5.87 1.40 10.99
C ARG A 65 -4.74 1.84 10.08
N CYS A 66 -4.39 0.99 9.12
CA CYS A 66 -3.46 1.33 8.04
C CYS A 66 -4.19 1.99 6.86
N GLY A 67 -3.46 2.72 6.02
CA GLY A 67 -3.99 3.24 4.76
C GLY A 67 -4.17 2.16 3.70
N ARG A 68 -4.65 2.57 2.51
CA ARG A 68 -4.90 1.69 1.35
C ARG A 68 -3.68 1.48 0.43
N LEU A 69 -2.56 2.12 0.75
CA LEU A 69 -1.34 2.07 -0.07
C LEU A 69 -0.67 0.70 -0.01
N ASP A 70 -0.58 0.11 1.19
CA ASP A 70 0.17 -1.11 1.43
C ASP A 70 -0.38 -2.33 0.68
N GLN A 71 -1.65 -2.33 0.29
CA GLN A 71 -2.23 -3.46 -0.46
C GLN A 71 -1.70 -3.53 -1.90
N CYS A 72 -0.98 -2.52 -2.39
CA CYS A 72 -0.32 -2.54 -3.70
C CYS A 72 0.69 -3.68 -3.87
N VAL A 73 1.14 -4.29 -2.76
CA VAL A 73 1.91 -5.54 -2.76
C VAL A 73 1.23 -6.67 -3.56
N ALA A 74 -0.08 -6.58 -3.78
CA ALA A 74 -0.81 -7.49 -4.66
C ALA A 74 -0.30 -7.48 -6.11
N PHE A 75 0.26 -6.38 -6.61
CA PHE A 75 0.82 -6.31 -7.96
C PHE A 75 2.17 -7.02 -8.10
N GLY A 76 2.81 -7.42 -7.00
CA GLY A 76 4.10 -8.11 -7.02
C GLY A 76 5.28 -7.17 -7.27
N GLN A 77 6.29 -7.66 -7.99
CA GLN A 77 7.55 -6.96 -8.22
C GLN A 77 7.43 -5.95 -9.37
N THR A 78 6.61 -4.92 -9.19
CA THR A 78 6.44 -3.83 -10.16
C THR A 78 6.38 -2.47 -9.45
N VAL A 79 6.86 -1.43 -10.12
CA VAL A 79 6.64 -0.06 -9.66
C VAL A 79 5.26 0.38 -10.13
N THR A 80 4.40 0.74 -9.18
CA THR A 80 3.02 1.15 -9.45
C THR A 80 2.80 2.57 -8.95
N LYS A 81 2.39 3.46 -9.85
CA LYS A 81 1.83 4.75 -9.47
C LYS A 81 0.42 4.51 -8.94
N MET A 82 0.12 5.04 -7.75
CA MET A 82 -1.21 4.98 -7.16
C MET A 82 -1.72 6.39 -6.91
N GLN A 83 -2.97 6.66 -7.28
CA GLN A 83 -3.65 7.90 -6.94
C GLN A 83 -4.92 7.57 -6.15
N PHE A 84 -5.11 8.31 -5.06
CA PHE A 84 -6.26 8.19 -4.18
C PHE A 84 -7.11 9.45 -4.32
N ASP A 85 -8.38 9.27 -4.65
CA ASP A 85 -9.38 10.33 -4.67
C ASP A 85 -10.62 9.84 -3.91
N ALA A 86 -10.68 10.21 -2.63
CA ALA A 86 -11.62 9.65 -1.66
C ALA A 86 -11.60 8.10 -1.68
N ASP A 87 -12.68 7.49 -2.17
CA ASP A 87 -12.81 6.03 -2.28
C ASP A 87 -12.26 5.45 -3.58
N LEU A 88 -12.02 6.30 -4.58
CA LEU A 88 -11.47 5.89 -5.87
C LEU A 88 -9.96 5.69 -5.77
N ILE A 89 -9.49 4.55 -6.25
CA ILE A 89 -8.06 4.28 -6.46
C ILE A 89 -7.84 4.05 -7.94
N SER A 90 -6.91 4.80 -8.53
CA SER A 90 -6.36 4.49 -9.84
C SER A 90 -4.91 4.02 -9.69
N THR A 91 -4.53 3.06 -10.53
CA THR A 91 -3.20 2.44 -10.50
C THR A 91 -2.65 2.34 -11.91
N GLU A 92 -1.38 2.68 -12.08
CA GLU A 92 -0.68 2.62 -13.36
C GLU A 92 0.66 1.93 -13.15
N SER A 93 0.96 0.91 -13.98
CA SER A 93 2.28 0.28 -13.95
C SER A 93 3.30 1.24 -14.57
N VAL A 94 4.41 1.45 -13.88
CA VAL A 94 5.48 2.33 -14.33
C VAL A 94 6.59 1.49 -14.95
N ARG A 95 7.06 1.88 -16.14
CA ARG A 95 8.22 1.25 -16.76
C ARG A 95 9.45 1.59 -15.93
N VAL A 96 10.27 0.59 -15.65
CA VAL A 96 11.56 0.76 -14.99
C VAL A 96 12.65 0.37 -15.98
N ALA A 97 13.47 1.33 -16.38
CA ALA A 97 14.48 1.14 -17.43
C ALA A 97 15.70 0.32 -16.96
N ALA A 98 16.01 0.35 -15.66
CA ALA A 98 17.14 -0.36 -15.07
C ALA A 98 16.85 -0.76 -13.61
N PRO A 99 17.52 -1.81 -13.06
CA PRO A 99 17.33 -2.22 -11.67
C PRO A 99 17.51 -1.07 -10.67
N LEU A 100 16.58 -0.94 -9.72
CA LEU A 100 16.65 0.04 -8.63
C LEU A 100 17.35 -0.60 -7.42
N TYR A 101 18.60 -0.21 -7.17
CA TYR A 101 19.34 -0.64 -5.98
C TYR A 101 18.99 0.26 -4.80
N MET A 102 18.30 -0.29 -3.79
CA MET A 102 17.86 0.44 -2.60
C MET A 102 18.56 -0.09 -1.35
N VAL A 103 19.01 0.82 -0.49
CA VAL A 103 19.45 0.50 0.87
C VAL A 103 18.36 0.94 1.83
N VAL A 104 17.74 -0.01 2.51
CA VAL A 104 16.71 0.25 3.52
C VAL A 104 17.35 0.19 4.90
N VAL A 105 17.16 1.24 5.69
CA VAL A 105 17.74 1.37 7.04
C VAL A 105 16.61 1.37 8.07
N ASP A 106 16.68 0.45 9.04
CA ASP A 106 15.82 0.48 10.23
C ASP A 106 16.41 1.44 11.26
N LEU A 107 15.69 2.53 11.55
CA LEU A 107 16.13 3.53 12.52
C LEU A 107 16.06 3.05 13.97
N CYS A 108 15.46 1.86 14.23
CA CYS A 108 15.25 1.33 15.58
C CYS A 108 14.49 2.29 16.52
N ALA A 109 13.73 3.23 15.94
CA ALA A 109 12.95 4.23 16.66
C ALA A 109 11.48 3.81 16.78
N GLN A 110 10.76 4.45 17.71
CA GLN A 110 9.32 4.28 17.86
C GLN A 110 8.58 5.46 17.25
N LYS A 111 7.40 5.19 16.68
CA LYS A 111 6.47 6.21 16.20
C LYS A 111 5.10 5.99 16.82
N ASP A 112 4.40 7.08 17.15
CA ASP A 112 2.98 6.99 17.51
C ASP A 112 2.14 7.17 16.25
N THR A 113 1.80 6.05 15.61
CA THR A 113 0.95 6.05 14.42
C THR A 113 -0.41 6.70 14.68
N LYS A 114 -0.98 6.59 15.88
CA LYS A 114 -2.30 7.15 16.19
C LYS A 114 -2.23 8.67 16.27
N GLU A 115 -1.19 9.21 16.93
CA GLU A 115 -1.01 10.65 16.99
C GLU A 115 -0.68 11.23 15.61
N ILE A 116 0.18 10.58 14.82
CA ILE A 116 0.46 11.00 13.44
C ILE A 116 -0.84 11.11 12.61
N LEU A 117 -1.68 10.07 12.65
CA LEU A 117 -2.94 10.07 11.92
C LEU A 117 -3.92 11.11 12.46
N LYS A 118 -4.01 11.29 13.79
CA LYS A 118 -4.86 12.30 14.41
C LYS A 118 -4.45 13.72 14.00
N CYS A 119 -3.15 14.03 14.06
CA CYS A 119 -2.61 15.31 13.62
C CYS A 119 -2.86 15.54 12.13
N LEU A 120 -2.59 14.54 11.28
CA LEU A 120 -2.82 14.62 9.85
C LEU A 120 -4.30 14.89 9.53
N ASN A 121 -5.23 14.14 10.14
CA ASN A 121 -6.67 14.35 9.92
C ASN A 121 -7.13 15.73 10.41
N ALA A 122 -6.58 16.24 11.53
CA ALA A 122 -6.95 17.54 12.06
C ALA A 122 -6.48 18.72 11.20
N ALA A 123 -5.46 18.51 10.35
CA ALA A 123 -4.94 19.52 9.42
C ALA A 123 -5.82 19.70 8.17
N TYR A 124 -6.74 18.77 7.89
CA TYR A 124 -7.60 18.78 6.71
C TYR A 124 -9.09 18.94 7.09
N PRO A 125 -9.94 19.41 6.15
CA PRO A 125 -9.61 19.86 4.80
C PRO A 125 -9.13 21.31 4.74
N PHE A 126 -9.27 22.08 5.82
CA PHE A 126 -8.91 23.49 5.87
C PHE A 126 -7.74 23.72 6.83
N ALA A 127 -6.66 24.30 6.32
CA ALA A 127 -5.48 24.61 7.12
C ALA A 127 -5.78 25.68 8.18
N ARG A 128 -5.34 25.44 9.42
CA ARG A 128 -5.56 26.35 10.56
C ARG A 128 -4.39 27.32 10.76
N ASP A 129 -3.18 26.90 10.39
CA ASP A 129 -1.95 27.66 10.56
C ASP A 129 -0.97 27.45 9.38
N ASP A 130 0.23 28.03 9.49
CA ASP A 130 1.27 27.90 8.47
C ASP A 130 1.87 26.49 8.38
N GLN A 131 1.79 25.70 9.47
CA GLN A 131 2.23 24.31 9.45
C GLN A 131 1.26 23.45 8.64
N ASP A 132 -0.04 23.59 8.86
CA ASP A 132 -1.07 22.92 8.07
C ASP A 132 -0.98 23.34 6.58
N ARG A 133 -0.76 24.62 6.28
CA ARG A 133 -0.57 25.10 4.89
C ARG A 133 0.66 24.46 4.24
N SER A 134 1.76 24.36 4.97
CA SER A 134 2.98 23.72 4.49
C SER A 134 2.79 22.23 4.26
N LEU A 135 2.05 21.56 5.15
CA LEU A 135 1.66 20.16 5.01
C LEU A 135 0.77 19.94 3.77
N HIS A 136 -0.20 20.83 3.52
CA HIS A 136 -1.06 20.78 2.33
C HIS A 136 -0.25 20.89 1.05
N ASN A 137 0.71 21.82 0.99
CA ASN A 137 1.60 21.95 -0.17
C ASN A 137 2.48 20.70 -0.35
N LEU A 138 3.04 20.18 0.75
CA LEU A 138 3.91 18.99 0.73
C LEU A 138 3.18 17.76 0.18
N LEU A 139 1.98 17.47 0.69
CA LEU A 139 1.18 16.30 0.27
C LEU A 139 0.36 16.57 -1.00
N GLY A 140 0.25 17.84 -1.43
CA GLY A 140 -0.40 18.29 -2.65
C GLY A 140 0.57 18.43 -3.80
N SER A 141 0.89 19.68 -4.18
CA SER A 141 1.69 19.98 -5.38
C SER A 141 3.09 19.35 -5.33
N THR A 142 3.79 19.45 -4.20
CA THR A 142 5.14 18.89 -4.08
C THR A 142 5.15 17.36 -4.24
N ASN A 143 4.18 16.66 -3.66
CA ASN A 143 4.03 15.22 -3.85
C ASN A 143 3.76 14.85 -5.31
N LEU A 144 2.89 15.59 -6.00
CA LEU A 144 2.58 15.36 -7.42
C LEU A 144 3.81 15.57 -8.31
N GLU A 145 4.53 16.67 -8.11
CA GLU A 145 5.77 17.00 -8.83
C GLU A 145 6.84 15.93 -8.58
N THR A 146 7.08 15.58 -7.32
CA THR A 146 8.07 14.56 -6.93
C THR A 146 7.75 13.20 -7.56
N CYS A 147 6.48 12.78 -7.54
CA CYS A 147 6.06 11.53 -8.17
C CYS A 147 6.26 11.55 -9.69
N ALA A 148 5.95 12.68 -10.35
CA ALA A 148 6.15 12.83 -11.78
C ALA A 148 7.64 12.77 -12.17
N GLU A 149 8.49 13.51 -11.46
CA GLU A 149 9.94 13.51 -11.66
C GLU A 149 10.55 12.12 -11.42
N ALA A 150 10.10 11.41 -10.37
CA ALA A 150 10.54 10.06 -10.08
C ALA A 150 10.19 9.09 -11.21
N ILE A 151 8.94 9.14 -11.70
CA ILE A 151 8.47 8.31 -12.82
C ILE A 151 9.28 8.59 -14.08
N GLU A 152 9.48 9.86 -14.43
CA GLU A 152 10.29 10.28 -15.58
C GLU A 152 11.72 9.75 -15.47
N THR A 153 12.32 9.87 -14.27
CA THR A 153 13.70 9.46 -14.01
C THR A 153 13.88 7.94 -14.13
N ILE A 154 12.99 7.15 -13.55
CA ILE A 154 13.12 5.67 -13.56
C ILE A 154 12.68 5.05 -14.89
N SER A 155 11.87 5.77 -15.68
CA SER A 155 11.38 5.29 -16.98
C SER A 155 12.38 5.51 -18.13
N ARG A 156 13.39 6.39 -17.94
CA ARG A 156 14.40 6.70 -18.94
C ARG A 156 15.59 5.76 -18.84
N GLU A 157 16.02 5.22 -19.97
CA GLU A 157 17.34 4.62 -20.10
C GLU A 157 18.37 5.74 -20.02
N LYS A 158 19.29 5.66 -19.05
CA LYS A 158 20.51 6.48 -19.10
C LYS A 158 21.48 5.74 -20.00
N ASP A 159 21.92 6.40 -21.07
CA ASP A 159 23.01 5.90 -21.92
C ASP A 159 24.23 5.55 -21.03
N PRO A 160 24.89 4.40 -21.26
CA PRO A 160 26.03 3.95 -20.45
C PRO A 160 27.26 4.86 -20.56
#